data_AF-A0A2E1ESC8-F1
#
_entry.id   AF-A0A2E1ESC8-F1
#
_cell.length_a   1.000
_cell.length_b   1.000
_cell.length_c   1.000
_cell.angle_alpha   90.00
_cell.angle_beta   90.00
_cell.angle_gamma   90.00
#
_symmetry.space_group_name_H-M   'P 1'
#
loop_
_entity.id
_entity.type
_entity.pdbx_description
1 polymer ?
#
loop_
_entity_poly.entity_id
_entity_poly.type
_entity_poly.pdbx_seq_one_letter_code
_entity_poly.pdbx_strand_id
1 'polypeptide(L)'
;MSRYEDVSKAIEQTFVAKFPKQNLATFGITAIDYFIVTEPIYTAFDSTKKDLEAVVRKGKVVAGKPTLITPTYALHLQGFSDDAYDYMRNISRIYGPNSPAIMYEYENKSIGLEIVSGIASEVANRISNDLENQKNDLSVVIVGIDEFWDVSLMKFIYEFTASSIEYNAREMRDKGLLEPQIGAGGIPRVAADQIEEMFKSVENGGNPEILKIELDKWGVYKFYEDRFLRFFK
;
A
#
# COMPACT_ATOMS: atom_id res chain seq x y z
N MET A 1 11.51 -26.79 13.29
CA MET A 1 11.62 -25.33 13.44
C MET A 1 10.21 -24.77 13.50
N SER A 2 9.98 -23.70 14.26
CA SER A 2 8.68 -23.03 14.24
C SER A 2 8.49 -22.36 12.88
N ARG A 3 7.29 -22.40 12.31
CA ARG A 3 6.97 -21.70 11.06
C ARG A 3 7.34 -20.21 11.09
N TYR A 4 7.34 -19.61 12.28
CA TYR A 4 7.79 -18.24 12.50
C TYR A 4 9.30 -18.05 12.26
N GLU A 5 10.13 -19.02 12.65
CA GLU A 5 11.58 -18.98 12.42
C GLU A 5 11.90 -19.09 10.93
N ASP A 6 11.14 -19.90 10.18
CA ASP A 6 11.33 -20.06 8.74
C ASP A 6 10.97 -18.77 7.97
N VAL A 7 9.86 -18.11 8.36
CA VAL A 7 9.48 -16.79 7.81
C VAL A 7 10.54 -15.74 8.14
N SER A 8 11.06 -15.72 9.37
CA SER A 8 12.10 -14.77 9.79
C SER A 8 13.38 -14.93 8.97
N LYS A 9 13.81 -16.18 8.76
CA LYS A 9 14.95 -16.48 7.87
C LYS A 9 14.71 -16.06 6.43
N ALA A 10 13.50 -16.26 5.90
CA ALA A 10 13.16 -15.82 4.56
C ALA A 10 13.25 -14.30 4.42
N ILE A 11 12.81 -13.55 5.43
CA ILE A 11 12.95 -12.08 5.47
C ILE A 11 14.43 -11.67 5.47
N GLU A 12 15.25 -12.31 6.32
CA GLU A 12 16.70 -12.04 6.42
C GLU A 12 17.45 -12.36 5.12
N GLN A 13 17.06 -13.43 4.42
CA GLN A 13 17.68 -13.86 3.16
C GLN A 13 17.09 -13.15 1.93
N THR A 14 16.04 -12.35 2.10
CA THR A 14 15.47 -11.55 1.01
C THR A 14 16.23 -10.26 0.83
N PHE A 15 16.78 -10.05 -0.37
CA PHE A 15 17.39 -8.77 -0.74
C PHE A 15 16.87 -8.26 -2.09
N VAL A 16 16.86 -6.94 -2.24
CA VAL A 16 16.40 -6.27 -3.47
C VAL A 16 17.62 -5.98 -4.35
N ALA A 17 17.73 -6.65 -5.49
CA ALA A 17 18.82 -6.47 -6.45
C ALA A 17 18.63 -5.19 -7.30
N LYS A 18 17.37 -4.79 -7.55
CA LYS A 18 17.02 -3.51 -8.16
C LYS A 18 15.79 -2.95 -7.47
N PHE A 19 15.90 -1.75 -6.92
CA PHE A 19 14.80 -1.02 -6.32
C PHE A 19 14.15 -0.08 -7.35
N PRO A 20 12.84 0.24 -7.25
CA PRO A 20 12.23 1.27 -8.08
C PRO A 20 12.94 2.62 -7.95
N LYS A 21 13.02 3.37 -9.05
CA LYS A 21 13.63 4.72 -9.08
C LYS A 21 12.62 5.84 -8.84
N GLN A 22 11.33 5.50 -8.86
CA GLN A 22 10.21 6.40 -8.59
C GLN A 22 9.52 6.02 -7.28
N ASN A 23 8.87 6.98 -6.63
CA ASN A 23 8.03 6.74 -5.46
C ASN A 23 6.62 6.26 -5.87
N LEU A 24 5.87 5.76 -4.89
CA LEU A 24 4.41 5.62 -5.03
C LEU A 24 3.78 6.95 -5.41
N ALA A 25 2.84 6.93 -6.34
CA ALA A 25 2.11 8.12 -6.76
C ALA A 25 1.29 8.72 -5.61
N THR A 26 1.44 10.02 -5.36
CA THR A 26 0.70 10.73 -4.30
C THR A 26 -0.80 10.89 -4.58
N PHE A 27 -1.21 10.87 -5.86
CA PHE A 27 -2.60 11.17 -6.26
C PHE A 27 -3.22 10.13 -7.20
N GLY A 28 -2.54 9.00 -7.42
CA GLY A 28 -2.94 8.01 -8.41
C GLY A 28 -2.53 6.59 -8.03
N ILE A 29 -2.74 5.68 -8.97
CA ILE A 29 -2.32 4.28 -8.84
C ILE A 29 -0.85 4.15 -9.20
N THR A 30 -0.16 3.17 -8.62
CA THR A 30 1.20 2.78 -9.01
C THR A 30 1.23 1.30 -9.31
N ALA A 31 1.57 0.93 -10.54
CA ALA A 31 1.77 -0.46 -10.93
C ALA A 31 3.27 -0.75 -11.00
N ILE A 32 3.73 -1.69 -10.18
CA ILE A 32 5.14 -2.06 -10.07
C ILE A 32 5.31 -3.45 -10.66
N ASP A 33 6.17 -3.57 -11.68
CA ASP A 33 6.57 -4.87 -12.20
C ASP A 33 7.52 -5.54 -11.21
N TYR A 34 7.21 -6.75 -10.75
CA TYR A 34 8.10 -7.50 -9.87
C TYR A 34 8.68 -8.72 -10.57
N PHE A 35 9.93 -9.00 -10.25
CA PHE A 35 10.68 -10.19 -10.64
C PHE A 35 11.29 -10.77 -9.38
N ILE A 36 10.77 -11.91 -8.92
CA ILE A 36 11.32 -12.63 -7.77
C ILE A 36 12.15 -13.79 -8.31
N VAL A 37 13.43 -13.80 -7.98
CA VAL A 37 14.40 -14.78 -8.42
C VAL A 37 14.83 -15.63 -7.24
N THR A 38 14.68 -16.95 -7.36
CA THR A 38 14.95 -17.89 -6.28
C THR A 38 15.73 -19.09 -6.82
N GLU A 39 16.37 -19.83 -5.92
CA GLU A 39 16.84 -21.17 -6.25
C GLU A 39 15.64 -22.13 -6.33
N PRO A 40 15.62 -23.09 -7.26
CA PRO A 40 14.55 -24.07 -7.35
C PRO A 40 14.44 -24.91 -6.07
N ILE A 41 13.23 -25.21 -5.60
CA ILE A 41 13.02 -25.91 -4.32
C ILE A 41 13.73 -27.28 -4.25
N TYR A 42 13.96 -27.95 -5.37
CA TYR A 42 14.67 -29.23 -5.40
C TYR A 42 16.17 -29.13 -5.09
N THR A 43 16.78 -27.95 -5.17
CA THR A 43 18.19 -27.75 -4.79
C THR A 43 18.41 -27.98 -3.29
N ALA A 44 17.34 -27.88 -2.47
CA ALA A 44 17.37 -28.27 -1.06
C ALA A 44 17.62 -29.77 -0.87
N PHE A 45 17.27 -30.60 -1.86
CA PHE A 45 17.46 -32.06 -1.83
C PHE A 45 18.63 -32.53 -2.69
N ASP A 46 19.06 -31.71 -3.67
CA ASP A 46 20.17 -31.98 -4.58
C ASP A 46 21.01 -30.71 -4.79
N SER A 47 21.95 -30.49 -3.88
CA SER A 47 22.81 -29.30 -3.88
C SER A 47 23.75 -29.22 -5.09
N THR A 48 23.95 -30.31 -5.83
CA THR A 48 24.76 -30.31 -7.05
C THR A 48 24.13 -29.51 -8.19
N LYS A 49 22.82 -29.23 -8.09
CA LYS A 49 22.05 -28.46 -9.09
C LYS A 49 21.85 -27.01 -8.72
N LYS A 50 22.36 -26.57 -7.56
CA LYS A 50 22.17 -25.22 -7.03
C LYS A 50 22.60 -24.12 -8.01
N ASP A 51 23.65 -24.39 -8.77
CA ASP A 51 24.25 -23.40 -9.65
C ASP A 51 23.81 -23.51 -11.13
N LEU A 52 22.83 -24.36 -11.42
CA LEU A 52 22.42 -24.65 -12.79
C LEU A 52 21.24 -23.80 -13.26
N GLU A 53 20.28 -23.59 -12.37
CA GLU A 53 18.97 -23.04 -12.70
C GLU A 53 18.47 -22.10 -11.60
N ALA A 54 17.69 -21.10 -12.00
CA ALA A 54 16.95 -20.20 -11.14
C ALA A 54 15.49 -20.19 -11.54
N VAL A 55 14.61 -19.97 -10.57
CA VAL A 55 13.18 -19.76 -10.82
C VAL A 55 12.90 -18.27 -10.79
N VAL A 56 12.23 -17.76 -11.83
CA VAL A 56 11.82 -16.36 -11.94
C VAL A 56 10.30 -16.30 -11.90
N ARG A 57 9.75 -15.69 -10.85
CA ARG A 57 8.32 -15.34 -10.78
C ARG A 57 8.13 -13.90 -11.21
N LYS A 58 7.21 -13.68 -12.13
CA LYS A 58 6.87 -12.37 -12.69
C LYS A 58 5.45 -12.01 -12.31
N GLY A 59 5.23 -10.75 -12.00
CA GLY A 59 3.90 -10.21 -11.79
C GLY A 59 3.89 -8.70 -11.67
N LYS A 60 2.75 -8.16 -11.27
CA LYS A 60 2.55 -6.74 -10.96
C LYS A 60 1.96 -6.60 -9.57
N VAL A 61 2.52 -5.70 -8.77
CA VAL A 61 1.85 -5.19 -7.58
C VAL A 61 1.24 -3.84 -7.92
N VAL A 62 -0.05 -3.68 -7.66
CA VAL A 62 -0.76 -2.43 -7.86
C VAL A 62 -1.03 -1.81 -6.50
N ALA A 63 -0.38 -0.67 -6.24
CA ALA A 63 -0.79 0.24 -5.18
C ALA A 63 -1.98 1.06 -5.69
N GLY A 64 -3.11 0.95 -5.01
CA GLY A 64 -4.29 1.77 -5.24
C GLY A 64 -4.02 3.25 -4.95
N LYS A 65 -5.00 4.09 -5.28
CA LYS A 65 -4.91 5.52 -4.97
C LYS A 65 -4.77 5.69 -3.44
N PRO A 66 -3.77 6.44 -2.94
CA PRO A 66 -3.64 6.67 -1.51
C PRO A 66 -4.89 7.34 -0.95
N THR A 67 -5.35 6.82 0.19
CA THR A 67 -6.48 7.38 0.94
C THR A 67 -5.96 8.02 2.21
N LEU A 68 -6.47 9.21 2.54
CA LEU A 68 -6.18 9.84 3.81
C LEU A 68 -7.18 9.35 4.86
N ILE A 69 -6.67 8.91 6.00
CA ILE A 69 -7.46 8.53 7.16
C ILE A 69 -7.02 9.31 8.39
N THR A 70 -7.86 9.31 9.43
CA THR A 70 -7.55 9.87 10.75
C THR A 70 -7.90 8.86 11.83
N PRO A 71 -7.46 9.06 13.09
CA PRO A 71 -7.93 8.23 14.20
C PRO A 71 -9.46 8.18 14.31
N THR A 72 -10.16 9.30 14.12
CA THR A 72 -11.64 9.31 14.06
C THR A 72 -12.16 8.43 12.94
N TYR A 73 -11.55 8.50 11.75
CA TYR A 73 -11.92 7.65 10.61
C TYR A 73 -11.77 6.17 10.94
N ALA A 74 -10.62 5.79 11.50
CA ALA A 74 -10.30 4.42 11.85
C ALA A 74 -11.24 3.84 12.92
N LEU A 75 -11.72 4.66 13.87
CA LEU A 75 -12.66 4.23 14.91
C LEU A 75 -14.06 3.85 14.38
N HIS A 76 -14.40 4.26 13.15
CA HIS A 76 -15.66 3.92 12.51
C HIS A 76 -15.53 2.83 11.44
N LEU A 77 -14.34 2.23 11.30
CA LEU A 77 -14.15 1.03 10.48
C LEU A 77 -14.80 -0.18 11.17
N GLN A 78 -15.23 -1.15 10.38
CA GLN A 78 -15.87 -2.37 10.87
C GLN A 78 -14.90 -3.55 10.87
N GLY A 79 -15.19 -4.58 11.68
CA GLY A 79 -14.43 -5.83 11.69
C GLY A 79 -13.25 -5.88 12.67
N PHE A 80 -13.13 -4.90 13.56
CA PHE A 80 -12.07 -4.83 14.58
C PHE A 80 -12.60 -5.11 15.99
N SER A 81 -11.72 -5.63 16.86
CA SER A 81 -12.03 -5.87 18.28
C SER A 81 -12.02 -4.58 19.10
N ASP A 82 -12.60 -4.62 20.30
CA ASP A 82 -12.59 -3.49 21.24
C ASP A 82 -11.17 -3.00 21.59
N ASP A 83 -10.21 -3.93 21.74
CA ASP A 83 -8.80 -3.63 21.98
C ASP A 83 -8.17 -2.80 20.84
N ALA A 84 -8.53 -3.10 19.58
CA ALA A 84 -8.04 -2.34 18.43
C ALA A 84 -8.64 -0.93 18.42
N TYR A 85 -9.91 -0.77 18.80
CA TYR A 85 -10.49 0.56 18.97
C TYR A 85 -9.88 1.32 20.15
N ASP A 86 -9.48 0.64 21.24
CA ASP A 86 -8.75 1.26 22.36
C ASP A 86 -7.37 1.77 21.93
N TYR A 87 -6.66 0.99 21.10
CA TYR A 87 -5.43 1.44 20.47
C TYR A 87 -5.66 2.73 19.66
N MET A 88 -6.69 2.78 18.80
CA MET A 88 -6.98 3.99 18.02
C MET A 88 -7.42 5.18 18.88
N ARG A 89 -8.15 4.94 19.99
CA ARG A 89 -8.44 5.99 20.99
C ARG A 89 -7.16 6.54 21.62
N ASN A 90 -6.14 5.70 21.85
CA ASN A 90 -4.84 6.14 22.36
C ASN A 90 -4.11 7.00 21.30
N ILE A 91 -4.03 6.54 20.05
CA ILE A 91 -3.44 7.33 18.94
C ILE A 91 -4.14 8.68 18.80
N SER A 92 -5.47 8.72 18.90
CA SER A 92 -6.25 9.96 18.90
C SER A 92 -5.87 10.92 20.03
N ARG A 93 -5.45 10.44 21.20
CA ARG A 93 -5.01 11.28 22.33
C ARG A 93 -3.59 11.81 22.13
N ILE A 94 -2.72 11.01 21.52
CA ILE A 94 -1.31 11.39 21.30
C ILE A 94 -1.18 12.41 20.16
N TYR A 95 -1.84 12.13 19.03
CA TYR A 95 -1.65 12.90 17.80
C TYR A 95 -2.84 13.81 17.45
N GLY A 96 -3.97 13.63 18.13
CA GLY A 96 -5.22 14.33 17.85
C GLY A 96 -6.18 13.52 16.97
N PRO A 97 -7.50 13.69 17.13
CA PRO A 97 -8.53 12.88 16.46
C PRO A 97 -8.52 13.01 14.94
N ASN A 98 -8.10 14.17 14.42
CA ASN A 98 -8.04 14.47 12.98
C ASN A 98 -6.60 14.47 12.43
N SER A 99 -5.64 13.85 13.15
CA SER A 99 -4.28 13.71 12.64
C SER A 99 -4.27 12.86 11.36
N PRO A 100 -3.69 13.35 10.25
CA PRO A 100 -3.75 12.66 8.98
C PRO A 100 -2.73 11.51 8.89
N ALA A 101 -3.16 10.38 8.33
CA ALA A 101 -2.32 9.25 7.93
C ALA A 101 -2.65 8.82 6.50
N ILE A 102 -1.64 8.31 5.77
CA ILE A 102 -1.80 7.83 4.39
C ILE A 102 -1.95 6.31 4.41
N MET A 103 -3.01 5.82 3.80
CA MET A 103 -3.30 4.40 3.64
C MET A 103 -3.22 4.01 2.16
N TYR A 104 -2.53 2.91 1.88
CA TYR A 104 -2.47 2.29 0.55
C TYR A 104 -3.13 0.92 0.59
N GLU A 105 -3.93 0.63 -0.43
CA GLU A 105 -4.42 -0.72 -0.70
C GLU A 105 -3.53 -1.35 -1.77
N TYR A 106 -3.12 -2.60 -1.57
CA TYR A 106 -2.27 -3.33 -2.49
C TYR A 106 -2.98 -4.52 -3.10
N GLU A 107 -2.81 -4.72 -4.39
CA GLU A 107 -3.29 -5.89 -5.13
C GLU A 107 -2.10 -6.58 -5.82
N ASN A 108 -1.95 -7.89 -5.62
CA ASN A 108 -0.96 -8.70 -6.33
C ASN A 108 -1.58 -9.37 -7.57
N LYS A 109 -0.99 -9.13 -8.74
CA LYS A 109 -1.34 -9.76 -10.02
C LYS A 109 -0.17 -10.62 -10.51
N SER A 110 -0.18 -11.89 -10.15
CA SER A 110 0.80 -12.86 -10.66
C SER A 110 0.62 -13.07 -12.16
N ILE A 111 1.72 -13.01 -12.92
CA ILE A 111 1.73 -13.17 -14.39
C ILE A 111 2.21 -14.57 -14.76
N GLY A 112 3.30 -15.05 -14.17
CA GLY A 112 3.86 -16.34 -14.54
C GLY A 112 5.15 -16.70 -13.81
N LEU A 113 5.60 -17.92 -14.09
CA LEU A 113 6.80 -18.52 -13.52
C LEU A 113 7.58 -19.16 -14.67
N GLU A 114 8.89 -18.92 -14.70
CA GLU A 114 9.82 -19.57 -15.61
C GLU A 114 11.04 -20.12 -14.87
N ILE A 115 11.62 -21.19 -15.38
CA ILE A 115 12.91 -21.71 -14.93
C ILE A 115 13.93 -21.34 -15.99
N VAL A 116 15.03 -20.72 -15.58
CA VAL A 116 16.09 -20.24 -16.47
C VAL A 116 17.43 -20.77 -16.00
N SER A 117 18.37 -20.93 -16.93
CA SER A 117 19.72 -21.32 -16.57
C SER A 117 20.51 -20.17 -15.93
N GLY A 118 21.33 -20.53 -14.94
CA GLY A 118 22.21 -19.65 -14.18
C GLY A 118 21.83 -19.58 -12.71
N ILE A 119 22.75 -19.04 -11.90
CA ILE A 119 22.53 -18.87 -10.46
C ILE A 119 21.58 -17.69 -10.20
N ALA A 120 20.79 -17.76 -9.13
CA ALA A 120 19.74 -16.76 -8.84
C ALA A 120 20.26 -15.31 -8.82
N SER A 121 21.44 -15.07 -8.26
CA SER A 121 22.06 -13.73 -8.20
C SER A 121 22.48 -13.20 -9.57
N GLU A 122 23.05 -14.03 -10.44
CA GLU A 122 23.41 -13.66 -11.82
C GLU A 122 22.17 -13.38 -12.66
N VAL A 123 21.16 -14.23 -12.52
CA VAL A 123 19.87 -14.05 -13.19
C VAL A 123 19.21 -12.75 -12.75
N ALA A 124 19.20 -12.46 -11.44
CA ALA A 124 18.69 -11.20 -10.91
C ALA A 124 19.46 -9.99 -11.47
N ASN A 125 20.80 -10.04 -11.49
CA ASN A 125 21.61 -8.96 -12.06
C ASN A 125 21.33 -8.75 -13.56
N ARG A 126 21.15 -9.82 -14.33
CA ARG A 126 20.80 -9.74 -15.76
C ARG A 126 19.44 -9.06 -15.95
N ILE A 127 18.41 -9.50 -15.20
CA ILE A 127 17.08 -8.89 -15.25
C ILE A 127 17.13 -7.42 -14.84
N SER A 128 17.88 -7.09 -13.78
CA SER A 128 18.08 -5.71 -13.34
C SER A 128 18.64 -4.85 -14.46
N ASN A 129 19.74 -5.27 -15.09
CA ASN A 129 20.38 -4.54 -16.19
C ASN A 129 19.44 -4.37 -17.39
N ASP A 130 18.67 -5.42 -17.74
CA ASP A 130 17.70 -5.36 -18.83
C ASP A 130 16.60 -4.32 -18.55
N LEU A 131 16.07 -4.29 -17.32
CA LEU A 131 15.06 -3.31 -16.90
C LEU A 131 15.62 -1.88 -16.88
N GLU A 132 16.88 -1.71 -16.50
CA GLU A 132 17.54 -0.40 -16.56
C GLU A 132 17.73 0.08 -17.99
N ASN A 133 18.15 -0.80 -18.90
CA ASN A 133 18.27 -0.49 -20.32
C ASN A 133 16.92 -0.12 -20.96
N GLN A 134 15.84 -0.77 -20.49
CA GLN A 134 14.46 -0.45 -20.90
C GLN A 134 13.90 0.81 -20.21
N LYS A 135 14.64 1.41 -19.26
CA LYS A 135 14.19 2.54 -18.43
C LYS A 135 12.89 2.24 -17.68
N ASN A 136 12.72 1.00 -17.23
CA ASN A 136 11.59 0.62 -16.39
C ASN A 136 11.87 1.01 -14.93
N ASP A 137 11.53 2.26 -14.59
CA ASP A 137 11.78 2.84 -13.27
C ASP A 137 10.82 2.32 -12.18
N LEU A 138 9.65 1.79 -12.57
CA LEU A 138 8.65 1.17 -11.69
C LEU A 138 8.72 -0.35 -11.75
N SER A 139 9.93 -0.87 -11.56
CA SER A 139 10.17 -2.31 -11.47
C SER A 139 11.14 -2.66 -10.35
N VAL A 140 10.92 -3.83 -9.76
CA VAL A 140 11.74 -4.39 -8.67
C VAL A 140 12.24 -5.78 -9.05
N VAL A 141 13.51 -6.04 -8.73
CA VAL A 141 14.10 -7.39 -8.80
C VAL A 141 14.48 -7.81 -7.38
N ILE A 142 13.90 -8.91 -6.91
CA ILE A 142 14.04 -9.42 -5.55
C ILE A 142 14.66 -10.80 -5.62
N VAL A 143 15.68 -11.05 -4.81
CA VAL A 143 16.21 -12.40 -4.59
C VAL A 143 15.70 -12.90 -3.24
N GLY A 144 15.17 -14.12 -3.21
CA GLY A 144 14.56 -14.70 -2.01
C GLY A 144 14.51 -16.23 -2.02
N ILE A 145 13.69 -16.79 -1.14
CA ILE A 145 13.49 -18.25 -1.00
C ILE A 145 12.21 -18.65 -1.73
N ASP A 146 12.26 -19.72 -2.54
CA ASP A 146 11.15 -20.12 -3.43
C ASP A 146 9.83 -20.39 -2.68
N GLU A 147 9.90 -21.03 -1.52
CA GLU A 147 8.73 -21.33 -0.67
C GLU A 147 8.08 -20.06 -0.07
N PHE A 148 8.86 -18.99 0.11
CA PHE A 148 8.46 -17.75 0.80
C PHE A 148 8.52 -16.51 -0.11
N TRP A 149 8.32 -16.71 -1.42
CA TRP A 149 8.40 -15.62 -2.40
C TRP A 149 7.41 -14.48 -2.10
N ASP A 150 6.25 -14.80 -1.56
CA ASP A 150 5.20 -13.84 -1.20
C ASP A 150 5.57 -13.03 0.05
N VAL A 151 6.29 -13.63 1.00
CA VAL A 151 6.92 -12.94 2.13
C VAL A 151 7.95 -11.93 1.62
N SER A 152 8.79 -12.33 0.65
CA SER A 152 9.75 -11.42 0.01
C SER A 152 9.07 -10.24 -0.67
N LEU A 153 7.93 -10.49 -1.33
CA LEU A 153 7.12 -9.43 -1.95
C LEU A 153 6.52 -8.48 -0.92
N MET A 154 5.99 -9.00 0.19
CA MET A 154 5.44 -8.20 1.28
C MET A 154 6.51 -7.33 1.96
N LYS A 155 7.72 -7.88 2.18
CA LYS A 155 8.87 -7.11 2.68
C LYS A 155 9.17 -5.93 1.75
N PHE A 156 9.23 -6.17 0.44
CA PHE A 156 9.43 -5.10 -0.53
C PHE A 156 8.31 -4.05 -0.48
N ILE A 157 7.04 -4.46 -0.44
CA ILE A 157 5.90 -3.54 -0.35
C ILE A 157 6.04 -2.62 0.86
N TYR A 158 6.38 -3.17 2.02
CA TYR A 158 6.63 -2.39 3.23
C TYR A 158 7.77 -1.38 3.05
N GLU A 159 8.93 -1.82 2.54
CA GLU A 159 10.10 -0.95 2.31
C GLU A 159 9.81 0.16 1.28
N PHE A 160 9.08 -0.16 0.21
CA PHE A 160 8.71 0.80 -0.82
C PHE A 160 7.67 1.82 -0.34
N THR A 161 6.72 1.38 0.49
CA THR A 161 5.77 2.28 1.16
C THR A 161 6.50 3.23 2.10
N ALA A 162 7.39 2.70 2.94
CA ALA A 162 8.15 3.48 3.91
C ALA A 162 9.06 4.53 3.25
N SER A 163 9.72 4.17 2.14
CA SER A 163 10.55 5.13 1.38
C SER A 163 9.73 6.19 0.63
N SER A 164 8.49 5.89 0.25
CA SER A 164 7.62 6.84 -0.47
C SER A 164 6.85 7.81 0.45
N ILE A 165 6.68 7.48 1.74
CA ILE A 165 5.75 8.20 2.62
C ILE A 165 6.17 9.66 2.86
N GLU A 166 7.46 9.93 3.04
CA GLU A 166 7.94 11.30 3.30
C GLU A 166 7.69 12.21 2.09
N TYR A 167 8.00 11.71 0.90
CA TYR A 167 7.77 12.42 -0.35
C TYR A 167 6.27 12.71 -0.56
N ASN A 168 5.43 11.69 -0.42
CA ASN A 168 3.99 11.83 -0.61
C ASN A 168 3.33 12.75 0.42
N ALA A 169 3.75 12.65 1.70
CA ALA A 169 3.25 13.53 2.74
C ALA A 169 3.69 15.00 2.52
N ARG A 170 4.88 15.23 1.95
CA ARG A 170 5.35 16.56 1.58
C ARG A 170 4.54 17.14 0.44
N GLU A 171 4.35 16.40 -0.65
CA GLU A 171 3.53 16.85 -1.79
C GLU A 171 2.08 17.18 -1.38
N MET A 172 1.46 16.39 -0.51
CA MET A 172 0.13 16.68 0.01
C MET A 172 0.11 17.97 0.86
N ARG A 173 1.15 18.19 1.68
CA ARG A 173 1.27 19.36 2.53
C ARG A 173 1.52 20.64 1.73
N ASP A 174 2.37 20.58 0.71
CA ASP A 174 2.68 21.71 -0.17
C ASP A 174 1.43 22.19 -0.94
N LYS A 175 0.48 21.28 -1.19
CA LYS A 175 -0.85 21.58 -1.75
C LYS A 175 -1.90 21.97 -0.70
N GLY A 176 -1.55 22.02 0.58
CA GLY A 176 -2.45 22.33 1.68
C GLY A 176 -3.53 21.27 1.95
N LEU A 177 -3.38 20.06 1.40
CA LEU A 177 -4.38 18.99 1.48
C LEU A 177 -4.52 18.39 2.88
N LEU A 178 -3.47 18.51 3.68
CA LEU A 178 -3.43 18.03 5.07
C LEU A 178 -3.92 19.08 6.07
N GLU A 179 -4.18 20.32 5.63
CA GLU A 179 -4.54 21.42 6.51
C GLU A 179 -5.95 21.25 7.07
N PRO A 180 -6.14 21.38 8.40
CA PRO A 180 -7.44 21.21 9.02
C PRO A 180 -8.41 22.31 8.57
N GLN A 181 -9.62 21.91 8.18
CA GLN A 181 -10.68 22.83 7.77
C GLN A 181 -11.68 23.05 8.91
N ILE A 182 -11.56 24.19 9.60
CA ILE A 182 -12.44 24.55 10.73
C ILE A 182 -13.91 24.55 10.29
N GLY A 183 -14.20 25.08 9.09
CA GLY A 183 -15.53 25.08 8.48
C GLY A 183 -16.02 23.72 7.97
N ALA A 184 -15.34 22.63 8.31
CA ALA A 184 -15.69 21.25 7.96
C ALA A 184 -15.49 20.29 9.16
N GLY A 185 -15.57 20.79 10.39
CA GLY A 185 -15.35 19.97 11.59
C GLY A 185 -13.87 19.64 11.89
N GLY A 186 -12.94 20.38 11.29
CA GLY A 186 -11.51 20.25 11.53
C GLY A 186 -10.84 19.06 10.86
N ILE A 187 -11.51 18.40 9.90
CA ILE A 187 -10.91 17.35 9.07
C ILE A 187 -9.90 17.94 8.07
N PRO A 188 -8.95 17.15 7.56
CA PRO A 188 -8.04 17.59 6.52
C PRO A 188 -8.78 18.08 5.26
N ARG A 189 -8.21 19.08 4.57
CA ARG A 189 -8.80 19.66 3.35
C ARG A 189 -9.19 18.62 2.31
N VAL A 190 -8.34 17.62 2.05
CA VAL A 190 -8.66 16.57 1.07
C VAL A 190 -9.95 15.82 1.40
N ALA A 191 -10.23 15.60 2.69
CA ALA A 191 -11.46 14.95 3.14
C ALA A 191 -12.67 15.87 3.01
N ALA A 192 -12.50 17.16 3.33
CA ALA A 192 -13.55 18.17 3.12
C ALA A 192 -13.91 18.30 1.63
N ASP A 193 -12.92 18.39 0.75
CA ASP A 193 -13.11 18.47 -0.70
C ASP A 193 -13.82 17.20 -1.23
N GLN A 194 -13.45 16.01 -0.75
CA GLN A 194 -14.14 14.76 -1.09
C GLN A 194 -15.61 14.77 -0.66
N ILE A 195 -15.91 15.22 0.56
CA ILE A 195 -17.28 15.33 1.06
C ILE A 195 -18.09 16.31 0.20
N GLU A 196 -17.52 17.44 -0.20
CA GLU A 196 -18.19 18.39 -1.10
C GLU A 196 -18.53 17.79 -2.47
N GLU A 197 -17.62 17.01 -3.05
CA GLU A 197 -17.89 16.27 -4.29
C GLU A 197 -18.98 15.20 -4.09
N MET A 198 -19.03 14.55 -2.93
CA MET A 198 -20.10 13.60 -2.62
C MET A 198 -21.46 14.30 -2.46
N PHE A 199 -21.52 15.49 -1.87
CA PHE A 199 -22.73 16.31 -1.83
C PHE A 199 -23.23 16.64 -3.25
N LYS A 200 -22.33 17.09 -4.14
CA LYS A 200 -22.67 17.34 -5.56
C LYS A 200 -23.16 16.08 -6.27
N SER A 201 -22.54 14.93 -5.99
CA SER A 201 -22.98 13.66 -6.55
C SER A 201 -24.42 13.33 -6.15
N VAL A 202 -24.78 13.50 -4.88
CA VAL A 202 -26.15 13.30 -4.38
C VAL A 202 -27.14 14.29 -4.99
N GLU A 203 -26.77 15.56 -5.13
CA GLU A 203 -27.58 16.58 -5.83
C GLU A 203 -27.91 16.18 -7.28
N ASN A 204 -27.03 15.40 -7.92
CA ASN A 204 -27.19 14.90 -9.28
C ASN A 204 -27.77 13.47 -9.35
N GLY A 205 -28.40 12.98 -8.27
CA GLY A 205 -29.07 11.67 -8.24
C GLY A 205 -28.22 10.51 -7.72
N GLY A 206 -27.04 10.79 -7.14
CA GLY A 206 -26.23 9.81 -6.41
C GLY A 206 -26.91 9.34 -5.11
N ASN A 207 -26.44 8.23 -4.54
CA ASN A 207 -27.04 7.63 -3.33
C ASN A 207 -26.65 8.42 -2.05
N PRO A 208 -27.61 9.04 -1.33
CA PRO A 208 -27.34 9.74 -0.07
C PRO A 208 -26.77 8.85 1.05
N GLU A 209 -27.05 7.55 1.05
CA GLU A 209 -26.56 6.62 2.08
C GLU A 209 -25.03 6.51 2.06
N ILE A 210 -24.41 6.56 0.87
CA ILE A 210 -22.95 6.52 0.73
C ILE A 210 -22.33 7.77 1.35
N LEU A 211 -22.94 8.95 1.12
CA LEU A 211 -22.52 10.19 1.76
C LEU A 211 -22.69 10.11 3.28
N LYS A 212 -23.80 9.55 3.79
CA LYS A 212 -24.02 9.39 5.23
C LYS A 212 -22.92 8.54 5.87
N ILE A 213 -22.61 7.40 5.28
CA ILE A 213 -21.55 6.50 5.75
C ILE A 213 -20.22 7.24 5.82
N GLU A 214 -19.87 8.01 4.79
CA GLU A 214 -18.59 8.72 4.76
C GLU A 214 -18.55 9.86 5.79
N LEU A 215 -19.64 10.63 5.94
CA LEU A 215 -19.76 11.66 6.98
C LEU A 215 -19.62 11.08 8.39
N ASP A 216 -20.16 9.88 8.62
CA ASP A 216 -20.04 9.17 9.90
C ASP A 216 -18.61 8.71 10.14
N LYS A 217 -17.94 8.13 9.13
CA LYS A 217 -16.53 7.75 9.27
C LYS A 217 -15.66 8.92 9.67
N TRP A 218 -15.83 10.06 9.00
CA TRP A 218 -15.11 11.29 9.33
C TRP A 218 -15.54 11.93 10.66
N GLY A 219 -16.63 11.44 11.29
CA GLY A 219 -17.14 11.98 12.56
C GLY A 219 -17.76 13.38 12.43
N VAL A 220 -18.13 13.79 11.21
CA VAL A 220 -18.59 15.15 10.89
C VAL A 220 -20.06 15.22 10.52
N TYR A 221 -20.82 14.12 10.59
CA TYR A 221 -22.24 14.13 10.26
C TYR A 221 -23.01 15.26 10.95
N LYS A 222 -22.79 15.48 12.26
CA LYS A 222 -23.44 16.58 13.00
C LYS A 222 -23.14 17.97 12.46
N PHE A 223 -21.96 18.16 11.86
CA PHE A 223 -21.61 19.42 11.22
C PHE A 223 -22.39 19.63 9.91
N TYR A 224 -22.70 18.56 9.19
CA TYR A 224 -23.36 18.58 7.89
C TYR A 224 -24.86 18.20 7.92
N GLU A 225 -25.42 17.90 9.11
CA GLU A 225 -26.74 17.30 9.31
C GLU A 225 -27.85 18.08 8.60
N ASP A 226 -27.92 19.41 8.81
CA ASP A 226 -28.94 20.26 8.20
C ASP A 226 -28.86 20.28 6.67
N ARG A 227 -27.66 20.19 6.10
CA ARG A 227 -27.47 20.13 4.64
C ARG A 227 -27.87 18.76 4.11
N PHE A 228 -27.44 17.69 4.78
CA PHE A 228 -27.76 16.31 4.42
C PHE A 228 -29.27 16.06 4.43
N LEU A 229 -29.98 16.52 5.47
CA LEU A 229 -31.42 16.31 5.60
C LEU A 229 -32.26 17.04 4.53
N ARG A 230 -31.70 17.99 3.77
CA ARG A 230 -32.41 18.65 2.66
C ARG A 230 -32.68 17.72 1.48
N PHE A 231 -31.96 16.59 1.37
CA PHE A 231 -32.17 15.62 0.30
C PHE A 231 -33.44 14.77 0.46
N PHE A 232 -34.09 14.81 1.64
CA PHE A 232 -35.25 13.99 1.96
C PHE A 232 -36.51 14.83 2.18
N LYS A 233 -36.50 16.09 1.75
CA LYS A 233 -37.62 17.03 1.84
C LYS A 233 -38.34 17.18 0.51
#